data_AF-A0A369UKE6-F1
#
_entry.id   AF-A0A369UKE6-F1
#
_cell.length_a   1.000
_cell.length_b   1.000
_cell.length_c   1.000
_cell.angle_alpha   90.00
_cell.angle_beta   90.00
_cell.angle_gamma   90.00
#
_symmetry.space_group_name_H-M   'P 1'
#
loop_
_entity.id
_entity.type
_entity.pdbx_description
1 polymer ?
#
loop_
_entity_poly.entity_id
_entity_poly.type
_entity_poly.pdbx_seq_one_letter_code
_entity_poly.pdbx_strand_id
1 'polypeptide(L)'
;MSLYALATLFNGPNQTGSSRMLGLGASDRYRPDGPIDLLTAGLYNFVTSGSLICSDADLNLVLFQNDDFSGSFFQLSKSRDSGNASYWHTGPAASALVIASNRRNTTETRLSYSDLFRGEWDSFLDGKLAGTAVSREGEPLLTWRMFPTNDQWLDAGRTYLRIHQPLHVHLDWWPDYSASMDYHLVLYVDGNHHLRCWVADWECWVDGGAKNGRIHSSLDPQVAAGMPELQNQINGRLSQLDGLGAVKDVYYLPGRQLASIGTGTLGGNTSDDVTIVVVS
;
A
#
# COMPACT_ATOMS: atom_id res chain seq x y z
N MET A 1 1.00 3.97 28.24
CA MET A 1 0.83 3.45 26.87
C MET A 1 -0.03 2.20 26.98
N SER A 2 -1.26 2.19 26.47
CA SER A 2 -2.16 1.03 26.53
C SER A 2 -1.98 0.17 25.28
N LEU A 3 -1.62 -1.10 25.48
CA LEU A 3 -1.53 -2.10 24.41
C LEU A 3 -2.93 -2.42 23.91
N TYR A 4 -3.13 -2.33 22.60
CA TYR A 4 -4.44 -2.48 21.95
C TYR A 4 -4.62 -3.87 21.34
N ALA A 5 -3.52 -4.40 20.80
CA ALA A 5 -3.48 -5.73 20.21
C ALA A 5 -2.05 -6.27 20.24
N LEU A 6 -1.92 -7.60 20.19
CA LEU A 6 -0.64 -8.29 20.21
C LEU A 6 -0.65 -9.42 19.18
N ALA A 7 0.39 -9.47 18.36
CA ALA A 7 0.74 -10.64 17.58
C ALA A 7 2.03 -11.26 18.12
N THR A 8 2.13 -12.59 18.10
CA THR A 8 3.39 -13.29 18.36
C THR A 8 3.74 -14.15 17.16
N LEU A 9 4.96 -13.99 16.65
CA LEU A 9 5.51 -14.75 15.52
C LEU A 9 6.49 -15.80 16.04
N PHE A 10 6.54 -16.94 15.36
CA PHE A 10 7.43 -18.06 15.69
C PHE A 10 8.08 -18.64 14.41
N ASN A 11 9.34 -19.06 14.49
CA ASN A 11 9.99 -19.75 13.37
C ASN A 11 9.73 -21.27 13.30
N GLY A 12 9.16 -21.86 14.35
CA GLY A 12 8.72 -23.24 14.37
C GLY A 12 7.22 -23.40 14.19
N PRO A 13 6.73 -24.60 13.81
CA PRO A 13 5.31 -24.92 13.83
C PRO A 13 4.79 -24.95 15.27
N ASN A 14 3.47 -24.77 15.44
CA ASN A 14 2.79 -24.84 16.74
C ASN A 14 3.41 -23.95 17.83
N GLN A 15 3.83 -22.73 17.46
CA GLN A 15 4.35 -21.73 18.38
C GLN A 15 5.65 -22.17 19.09
N THR A 16 6.54 -22.85 18.35
CA THR A 16 7.84 -23.33 18.85
C THR A 16 9.01 -22.52 18.26
N GLY A 17 10.19 -22.63 18.87
CA GLY A 17 11.42 -22.00 18.37
C GLY A 17 11.57 -20.53 18.80
N SER A 18 12.34 -19.77 18.01
CA SER A 18 12.52 -18.34 18.24
C SER A 18 11.20 -17.61 18.04
N SER A 19 10.97 -16.58 18.84
CA SER A 19 9.73 -15.82 18.78
C SER A 19 9.95 -14.31 18.85
N ARG A 20 8.97 -13.56 18.34
CA ARG A 20 8.92 -12.11 18.43
C ARG A 20 7.50 -11.64 18.71
N MET A 21 7.39 -10.71 19.65
CA MET A 21 6.13 -10.08 20.03
C MET A 21 5.98 -8.72 19.34
N LEU A 22 4.81 -8.51 18.76
CA LEU A 22 4.43 -7.31 18.01
C LEU A 22 3.24 -6.65 18.72
N GLY A 23 3.52 -5.62 19.50
CA GLY A 23 2.49 -4.83 20.17
C GLY A 23 2.04 -3.65 19.30
N LEU A 24 0.73 -3.48 19.18
CA LEU A 24 0.11 -2.30 18.56
C LEU A 24 -0.50 -1.42 19.67
N GLY A 25 -0.06 -0.17 19.76
CA GLY A 25 -0.61 0.80 20.70
C GLY A 25 -1.98 1.31 20.27
N ALA A 26 -2.76 1.86 21.21
CA ALA A 26 -4.10 2.37 20.93
C ALA A 26 -4.12 3.55 19.92
N SER A 27 -3.04 4.35 19.90
CA SER A 27 -2.84 5.44 18.93
C SER A 27 -2.35 4.96 17.57
N ASP A 28 -1.82 3.73 17.49
CA ASP A 28 -1.07 3.28 16.34
C ASP A 28 -1.99 2.55 15.37
N ARG A 29 -1.89 2.86 14.08
CA ARG A 29 -2.62 2.13 13.04
C ARG A 29 -1.87 0.88 12.60
N TYR A 30 -0.55 1.02 12.49
CA TYR A 30 0.36 0.01 11.98
C TYR A 30 1.46 -0.28 12.99
N ARG A 31 1.88 -1.54 13.07
CA ARG A 31 3.16 -1.93 13.66
C ARG A 31 3.96 -2.71 12.62
N PRO A 32 4.88 -2.07 11.89
CA PRO A 32 5.73 -2.72 10.90
C PRO A 32 6.94 -3.38 11.56
N ASP A 33 7.33 -4.56 11.09
CA ASP A 33 8.63 -5.17 11.32
C ASP A 33 9.27 -5.46 9.95
N GLY A 34 10.36 -4.75 9.65
CA GLY A 34 11.10 -4.90 8.41
C GLY A 34 12.08 -6.08 8.42
N PRO A 35 12.89 -6.24 7.35
CA PRO A 35 13.83 -7.35 7.22
C PRO A 35 14.86 -7.41 8.37
N ILE A 36 15.37 -6.26 8.82
CA ILE A 36 16.36 -6.19 9.90
C ILE A 36 15.76 -6.66 11.24
N ASP A 37 14.51 -6.26 11.53
CA ASP A 37 13.79 -6.65 12.73
C ASP A 37 13.55 -8.16 12.79
N LEU A 38 13.11 -8.75 11.68
CA LEU A 38 12.86 -10.17 11.56
C LEU A 38 14.17 -10.97 11.57
N LEU A 39 15.23 -10.47 10.93
CA LEU A 39 16.55 -11.12 10.92
C LEU A 39 17.13 -11.18 12.34
N THR A 40 17.04 -10.08 13.08
CA THR A 40 17.52 -9.99 14.48
C THR A 40 16.79 -10.98 15.39
N ALA A 41 15.52 -11.27 15.11
CA ALA A 41 14.73 -12.24 15.85
C ALA A 41 14.87 -13.70 15.35
N GLY A 42 15.67 -13.96 14.30
CA GLY A 42 15.78 -15.29 13.69
C GLY A 42 14.49 -15.75 12.98
N LEU A 43 13.73 -14.79 12.45
CA LEU A 43 12.42 -14.99 11.81
C LEU A 43 12.42 -14.68 10.31
N TYR A 44 13.40 -13.94 9.79
CA TYR A 44 13.45 -13.54 8.37
C TYR A 44 13.41 -14.75 7.45
N ASN A 45 12.40 -14.84 6.57
CA ASN A 45 12.07 -15.97 5.71
C ASN A 45 11.69 -17.29 6.43
N PHE A 46 11.52 -17.28 7.75
CA PHE A 46 11.28 -18.50 8.53
C PHE A 46 10.06 -18.42 9.45
N VAL A 47 9.22 -17.37 9.37
CA VAL A 47 7.97 -17.30 10.16
C VAL A 47 7.05 -18.45 9.75
N THR A 48 6.78 -19.37 10.69
CA THR A 48 6.03 -20.60 10.42
C THR A 48 4.72 -20.67 11.18
N SER A 49 4.61 -19.99 12.32
CA SER A 49 3.35 -19.91 13.06
C SER A 49 3.24 -18.62 13.85
N GLY A 50 2.03 -18.34 14.32
CA GLY A 50 1.79 -17.19 15.18
C GLY A 50 0.43 -17.21 15.84
N SER A 51 0.24 -16.24 16.73
CA SER A 51 -0.98 -16.07 17.51
C SER A 51 -1.37 -14.59 17.60
N LEU A 52 -2.68 -14.35 17.67
CA LEU A 52 -3.26 -13.01 17.78
C LEU A 52 -4.11 -12.88 19.04
N ILE A 53 -3.93 -11.76 19.74
CA ILE A 53 -4.72 -11.36 20.90
C ILE A 53 -5.19 -9.91 20.67
N CYS A 54 -6.50 -9.68 20.79
CA CYS A 54 -7.10 -8.36 20.65
C CYS A 54 -8.35 -8.23 21.52
N SER A 55 -8.72 -6.99 21.90
CA SER A 55 -9.88 -6.70 22.76
C SER A 55 -10.87 -5.70 22.14
N ASP A 56 -10.36 -4.65 21.49
CA ASP A 56 -11.18 -3.50 21.06
C ASP A 56 -11.19 -3.27 19.54
N ALA A 57 -10.51 -4.12 18.78
CA ALA A 57 -10.50 -4.13 17.33
C ALA A 57 -10.22 -5.52 16.80
N ASP A 58 -10.65 -5.74 15.57
CA ASP A 58 -10.15 -6.86 14.79
C ASP A 58 -8.67 -6.62 14.48
N LEU A 59 -7.90 -7.71 14.45
CA LEU A 59 -6.47 -7.66 14.24
C LEU A 59 -6.11 -8.43 12.99
N ASN A 60 -5.32 -7.80 12.13
CA ASN A 60 -4.74 -8.43 10.95
C ASN A 60 -3.23 -8.48 11.14
N LEU A 61 -2.66 -9.68 11.13
CA LEU A 61 -1.23 -9.89 10.93
C LEU A 61 -1.01 -10.26 9.49
N VAL A 62 -0.21 -9.47 8.79
CA VAL A 62 0.16 -9.71 7.40
C VAL A 62 1.65 -10.03 7.33
N LEU A 63 1.99 -11.10 6.62
CA LEU A 63 3.34 -11.50 6.27
C LEU A 63 3.52 -11.28 4.77
N PHE A 64 4.58 -10.60 4.38
CA PHE A 64 4.88 -10.30 2.98
C PHE A 64 6.12 -11.05 2.51
N GLN A 65 6.10 -11.41 1.23
CA GLN A 65 7.22 -12.06 0.56
C GLN A 65 8.45 -11.14 0.44
N ASN A 66 8.25 -9.83 0.29
CA ASN A 66 9.33 -8.86 0.07
C ASN A 66 9.61 -8.00 1.32
N ASP A 67 10.78 -7.37 1.34
CA ASP A 67 11.31 -6.54 2.43
C ASP A 67 10.53 -5.24 2.66
N ASP A 68 9.85 -4.75 1.62
CA ASP A 68 9.22 -3.43 1.55
C ASP A 68 7.69 -3.49 1.69
N PHE A 69 7.19 -4.53 2.39
CA PHE A 69 5.76 -4.77 2.61
C PHE A 69 4.96 -4.92 1.30
N SER A 70 5.58 -5.56 0.30
CA SER A 70 5.00 -5.81 -1.03
C SER A 70 5.05 -7.29 -1.45
N GLY A 71 4.44 -7.58 -2.59
CA GLY A 71 4.44 -8.88 -3.24
C GLY A 71 3.34 -9.81 -2.72
N SER A 72 3.57 -11.11 -2.81
CA SER A 72 2.65 -12.11 -2.27
C SER A 72 2.54 -11.94 -0.76
N PHE A 73 1.33 -12.05 -0.21
CA PHE A 73 1.11 -11.93 1.22
C PHE A 73 0.24 -13.07 1.77
N PHE A 74 0.46 -13.35 3.04
CA PHE A 74 -0.42 -14.15 3.88
C PHE A 74 -0.92 -13.29 5.03
N GLN A 75 -2.22 -13.30 5.28
CA GLN A 75 -2.87 -12.58 6.36
C GLN A 75 -3.58 -13.56 7.29
N LEU A 76 -3.30 -13.45 8.60
CA LEU A 76 -4.18 -13.97 9.64
C LEU A 76 -5.01 -12.81 10.20
N SER A 77 -6.33 -12.99 10.21
CA SER A 77 -7.28 -12.06 10.79
C SER A 77 -7.92 -12.68 12.03
N LYS A 78 -8.10 -11.89 13.08
CA LYS A 78 -8.80 -12.26 14.30
C LYS A 78 -9.86 -11.21 14.61
N SER A 79 -11.10 -11.66 14.74
CA SER A 79 -12.14 -10.79 15.29
C SER A 79 -11.98 -10.61 16.79
N ARG A 80 -12.25 -9.39 17.28
CA ARG A 80 -12.29 -9.08 18.72
C ARG A 80 -13.34 -9.89 19.48
N ASP A 81 -14.43 -10.26 18.80
CA ASP A 81 -15.56 -10.97 19.38
C ASP A 81 -15.38 -12.50 19.33
N SER A 82 -14.24 -12.97 18.81
CA SER A 82 -13.87 -14.38 18.73
C SER A 82 -12.80 -14.78 19.76
N GLY A 83 -12.63 -16.08 19.99
CA GLY A 83 -11.51 -16.62 20.76
C GLY A 83 -10.14 -16.36 20.11
N ASN A 84 -9.07 -16.83 20.76
CA ASN A 84 -7.71 -16.70 20.22
C ASN A 84 -7.59 -17.35 18.83
N ALA A 85 -6.85 -16.69 17.94
CA ALA A 85 -6.56 -17.22 16.61
C ALA A 85 -5.09 -17.62 16.55
N SER A 86 -4.84 -18.82 16.02
CA SER A 86 -3.51 -19.33 15.72
C SER A 86 -3.48 -19.83 14.29
N TYR A 87 -2.30 -19.80 13.67
CA TYR A 87 -2.12 -20.27 12.31
C TYR A 87 -0.85 -21.09 12.14
N TRP A 88 -0.84 -21.85 11.05
CA TRP A 88 0.35 -22.40 10.46
C TRP A 88 0.51 -21.80 9.06
N HIS A 89 1.72 -21.36 8.73
CA HIS A 89 2.08 -20.75 7.46
C HIS A 89 3.29 -21.49 6.89
N THR A 90 3.28 -21.65 5.57
CA THR A 90 4.39 -22.17 4.80
C THR A 90 4.73 -21.15 3.73
N GLY A 91 5.91 -20.56 3.81
CA GLY A 91 6.35 -19.54 2.85
C GLY A 91 7.37 -18.58 3.46
N PRO A 92 8.11 -17.84 2.62
CA PRO A 92 8.99 -16.79 3.10
C PRO A 92 8.16 -15.61 3.63
N ALA A 93 8.57 -15.08 4.78
CA ALA A 93 8.11 -13.80 5.32
C ALA A 93 9.32 -12.89 5.52
N ALA A 94 9.50 -11.93 4.63
CA ALA A 94 10.62 -11.00 4.63
C ALA A 94 10.29 -9.69 5.37
N SER A 95 9.01 -9.34 5.44
CA SER A 95 8.48 -8.29 6.31
C SER A 95 7.13 -8.68 6.90
N ALA A 96 6.76 -8.05 8.02
CA ALA A 96 5.51 -8.32 8.73
C ALA A 96 4.83 -7.02 9.18
N LEU A 97 3.50 -6.99 9.14
CA LEU A 97 2.71 -5.82 9.51
C LEU A 97 1.51 -6.23 10.35
N VAL A 98 1.33 -5.54 11.48
CA VAL A 98 0.11 -5.67 12.29
C VAL A 98 -0.77 -4.45 12.08
N ILE A 99 -2.04 -4.69 11.79
CA ILE A 99 -3.04 -3.66 11.45
C ILE A 99 -4.30 -3.88 12.29
N ALA A 100 -4.74 -2.85 13.02
CA ALA A 100 -6.06 -2.86 13.67
C ALA A 100 -7.14 -2.43 12.67
N SER A 101 -8.20 -3.22 12.56
CA SER A 101 -9.41 -2.94 11.79
C SER A 101 -10.67 -3.08 12.64
N ASN A 102 -11.80 -2.59 12.16
CA ASN A 102 -13.09 -2.55 12.83
C ASN A 102 -12.96 -2.18 14.31
N ARG A 103 -12.46 -0.98 14.62
CA ARG A 103 -12.37 -0.53 16.03
C ARG A 103 -13.77 -0.41 16.63
N ARG A 104 -13.88 -0.53 17.96
CA ARG A 104 -15.17 -0.38 18.65
C ARG A 104 -15.71 1.04 18.43
N ASN A 105 -17.00 1.17 18.16
CA ASN A 105 -17.68 2.46 17.91
C ASN A 105 -17.17 3.23 16.68
N THR A 106 -16.61 2.53 15.70
CA THR A 106 -16.27 3.10 14.38
C THR A 106 -16.92 2.27 13.28
N THR A 107 -17.20 2.91 12.15
CA THR A 107 -17.63 2.24 10.92
C THR A 107 -16.50 2.28 9.91
N GLU A 108 -16.28 1.18 9.20
CA GLU A 108 -15.29 1.11 8.13
C GLU A 108 -15.97 0.95 6.78
N THR A 109 -15.68 1.87 5.86
CA THR A 109 -16.01 1.73 4.46
C THR A 109 -14.76 1.29 3.72
N ARG A 110 -14.83 0.17 3.01
CA ARG A 110 -13.69 -0.43 2.30
C ARG A 110 -13.86 -0.25 0.80
N LEU A 111 -12.88 0.37 0.17
CA LEU A 111 -12.88 0.73 -1.24
C LEU A 111 -11.68 0.09 -1.93
N SER A 112 -11.85 -0.37 -3.16
CA SER A 112 -10.74 -0.79 -4.01
C SER A 112 -10.01 0.44 -4.54
N TYR A 113 -8.69 0.46 -4.42
CA TYR A 113 -7.85 1.51 -4.97
C TYR A 113 -7.98 1.54 -6.50
N SER A 114 -7.96 0.37 -7.12
CA SER A 114 -8.09 0.22 -8.56
C SER A 114 -9.46 0.68 -9.09
N ASP A 115 -10.56 0.25 -8.48
CA ASP A 115 -11.91 0.67 -8.90
C ASP A 115 -12.13 2.18 -8.71
N LEU A 116 -11.50 2.75 -7.69
CA LEU A 116 -11.71 4.14 -7.32
C LEU A 116 -10.98 5.10 -8.26
N PHE A 117 -9.80 4.74 -8.77
CA PHE A 117 -8.94 5.69 -9.49
C PHE A 117 -8.42 5.24 -10.86
N ARG A 118 -8.62 3.99 -11.28
CA ARG A 118 -8.09 3.56 -12.59
C ARG A 118 -8.68 4.35 -13.75
N GLY A 119 -9.98 4.65 -13.73
CA GLY A 119 -10.63 5.43 -14.79
C GLY A 119 -10.10 6.87 -14.85
N GLU A 120 -9.90 7.49 -13.69
CA GLU A 120 -9.33 8.82 -13.53
C GLU A 120 -7.89 8.85 -14.03
N TRP A 121 -7.09 7.82 -13.70
CA TRP A 121 -5.74 7.66 -14.21
C TRP A 121 -5.69 7.53 -15.72
N ASP A 122 -6.49 6.63 -16.30
CA ASP A 122 -6.52 6.40 -17.74
C ASP A 122 -6.90 7.69 -18.48
N SER A 123 -7.93 8.39 -17.99
CA SER A 123 -8.35 9.68 -18.57
C SER A 123 -7.29 10.77 -18.44
N PHE A 124 -6.63 10.87 -17.28
CA PHE A 124 -5.54 11.82 -17.06
C PHE A 124 -4.39 11.56 -18.04
N LEU A 125 -3.93 10.31 -18.10
CA LEU A 125 -2.74 9.97 -18.84
C LEU A 125 -2.97 9.99 -20.35
N ASP A 126 -4.08 9.46 -20.85
CA ASP A 126 -4.40 9.50 -22.28
C ASP A 126 -4.51 10.95 -22.77
N GLY A 127 -5.06 11.84 -21.95
CA GLY A 127 -5.10 13.28 -22.24
C GLY A 127 -3.70 13.90 -22.36
N LYS A 128 -2.74 13.47 -21.54
CA LYS A 128 -1.34 13.94 -21.57
C LYS A 128 -0.53 13.37 -22.73
N LEU A 129 -0.78 12.11 -23.10
CA LEU A 129 -0.04 11.42 -24.15
C LEU A 129 -0.59 11.69 -25.56
N ALA A 130 -1.81 12.21 -25.68
CA ALA A 130 -2.45 12.49 -26.96
C ALA A 130 -1.57 13.37 -27.87
N GLY A 131 -1.23 12.85 -29.04
CA GLY A 131 -0.40 13.54 -30.05
C GLY A 131 1.09 13.63 -29.70
N THR A 132 1.54 12.97 -28.64
CA THR A 132 2.96 12.86 -28.28
C THR A 132 3.59 11.61 -28.90
N ALA A 133 4.92 11.51 -28.83
CA ALA A 133 5.65 10.32 -29.23
C ALA A 133 5.68 9.23 -28.11
N VAL A 134 4.96 9.44 -27.01
CA VAL A 134 4.93 8.51 -25.88
C VAL A 134 3.56 7.87 -25.77
N SER A 135 3.56 6.56 -25.52
CA SER A 135 2.34 5.76 -25.32
C SER A 135 2.45 4.93 -24.05
N ARG A 136 1.31 4.42 -23.56
CA ARG A 136 1.28 3.49 -22.43
C ARG A 136 1.80 2.12 -22.87
N GLU A 137 2.63 1.50 -22.05
CA GLU A 137 3.06 0.12 -22.22
C GLU A 137 2.34 -0.77 -21.19
N GLY A 138 1.15 -1.25 -21.56
CA GLY A 138 0.31 -2.06 -20.68
C GLY A 138 -0.45 -1.26 -19.61
N GLU A 139 -1.02 -2.01 -18.67
CA GLU A 139 -1.88 -1.46 -17.61
C GLU A 139 -1.04 -0.85 -16.47
N PRO A 140 -1.54 0.21 -15.82
CA PRO A 140 -0.89 0.75 -14.64
C PRO A 140 -0.92 -0.26 -13.50
N LEU A 141 0.15 -0.28 -12.72
CA LEU A 141 0.20 -0.96 -11.43
C LEU A 141 -0.26 0.02 -10.35
N LEU A 142 -1.47 -0.21 -9.83
CA LEU A 142 -2.07 0.53 -8.73
C LEU A 142 -1.84 -0.23 -7.42
N THR A 143 -0.78 0.16 -6.70
CA THR A 143 -0.32 -0.54 -5.49
C THR A 143 -0.02 0.47 -4.38
N TRP A 144 0.84 0.10 -3.42
CA TRP A 144 1.32 0.99 -2.38
C TRP A 144 2.84 0.98 -2.26
N ARG A 145 3.35 1.91 -1.45
CA ARG A 145 4.72 1.92 -0.92
C ARG A 145 4.62 2.22 0.57
N MET A 146 4.90 1.24 1.41
CA MET A 146 4.79 1.40 2.88
C MET A 146 6.18 1.62 3.49
N PHE A 147 6.31 2.65 4.33
CA PHE A 147 7.51 2.91 5.14
C PHE A 147 8.83 2.93 4.33
N PRO A 148 8.95 3.72 3.25
CA PRO A 148 10.13 3.70 2.40
C PRO A 148 11.37 4.16 3.18
N THR A 149 12.38 3.29 3.33
CA THR A 149 13.61 3.61 4.09
C THR A 149 14.75 4.18 3.25
N ASN A 150 14.68 4.03 1.92
CA ASN A 150 15.73 4.40 0.97
C ASN A 150 15.24 5.45 -0.04
N ASP A 151 14.40 6.37 0.43
CA ASP A 151 13.81 7.43 -0.38
C ASP A 151 14.04 8.77 0.33
N GLN A 152 14.56 9.76 -0.39
CA GLN A 152 14.88 11.07 0.20
C GLN A 152 13.70 12.03 0.20
N TRP A 153 12.66 11.76 -0.58
CA TRP A 153 11.49 12.63 -0.75
C TRP A 153 10.28 12.10 0.01
N LEU A 154 10.23 10.79 0.25
CA LEU A 154 9.17 10.14 1.02
C LEU A 154 9.56 9.95 2.49
N ASP A 155 8.66 10.36 3.39
CA ASP A 155 8.76 10.09 4.83
C ASP A 155 8.63 8.58 5.12
N ALA A 156 9.66 8.01 5.75
CA ALA A 156 9.74 6.60 6.14
C ALA A 156 8.71 6.18 7.21
N GLY A 157 8.07 7.12 7.90
CA GLY A 157 6.99 6.87 8.86
C GLY A 157 5.60 6.78 8.24
N ARG A 158 5.48 6.97 6.92
CA ARG A 158 4.18 7.05 6.22
C ARG A 158 3.98 5.91 5.21
N THR A 159 2.74 5.82 4.75
CA THR A 159 2.29 4.86 3.74
C THR A 159 1.70 5.61 2.57
N TYR A 160 2.10 5.24 1.35
CA TYR A 160 1.71 5.91 0.12
C TYR A 160 0.97 4.93 -0.77
N LEU A 161 -0.08 5.41 -1.45
CA LEU A 161 -0.58 4.71 -2.63
C LEU A 161 0.36 5.04 -3.80
N ARG A 162 0.66 4.07 -4.65
CA ARG A 162 1.58 4.20 -5.77
C ARG A 162 0.85 3.91 -7.06
N ILE A 163 1.01 4.81 -8.03
CA ILE A 163 0.64 4.56 -9.42
C ILE A 163 1.94 4.40 -10.19
N HIS A 164 2.21 3.20 -10.70
CA HIS A 164 3.32 2.95 -11.60
C HIS A 164 2.78 2.69 -13.00
N GLN A 165 3.33 3.37 -14.00
CA GLN A 165 2.94 3.19 -15.38
C GLN A 165 4.17 2.99 -16.26
N PRO A 166 4.30 1.81 -16.89
CA PRO A 166 5.26 1.62 -17.96
C PRO A 166 4.82 2.41 -19.20
N LEU A 167 5.79 2.98 -19.90
CA LEU A 167 5.62 3.85 -21.05
C LEU A 167 6.55 3.39 -22.17
N HIS A 168 6.10 3.58 -23.40
CA HIS A 168 6.91 3.34 -24.59
C HIS A 168 7.14 4.65 -25.34
N VAL A 169 8.39 4.96 -25.64
CA VAL A 169 8.81 6.19 -26.31
C VAL A 169 9.21 5.88 -27.75
N HIS A 170 8.40 6.34 -28.69
CA HIS A 170 8.62 6.17 -30.12
C HIS A 170 9.63 7.20 -30.65
N LEU A 171 10.58 6.75 -31.46
CA LEU A 171 11.56 7.64 -32.09
C LEU A 171 11.66 7.40 -33.59
N ASP A 172 11.53 8.49 -34.36
CA ASP A 172 11.77 8.43 -35.79
C ASP A 172 13.22 8.05 -36.11
N TRP A 173 13.39 7.03 -36.96
CA TRP A 173 14.68 6.56 -37.47
C TRP A 173 15.69 6.15 -36.38
N TRP A 174 15.23 5.72 -35.21
CA TRP A 174 16.06 5.26 -34.09
C TRP A 174 15.31 4.17 -33.31
N PRO A 175 16.00 3.24 -32.59
CA PRO A 175 15.31 2.30 -31.71
C PRO A 175 14.48 3.02 -30.64
N ASP A 176 13.29 2.50 -30.38
CA ASP A 176 12.41 3.01 -29.32
C ASP A 176 13.00 2.75 -27.93
N TYR A 177 12.50 3.47 -26.93
CA TYR A 177 12.93 3.36 -25.54
C TYR A 177 11.75 2.96 -24.64
N SER A 178 12.00 2.07 -23.69
CA SER A 178 11.11 1.91 -22.54
C SER A 178 11.34 3.06 -21.55
N ALA A 179 10.26 3.47 -20.92
CA ALA A 179 10.26 4.45 -19.85
C ALA A 179 9.22 4.04 -18.80
N SER A 180 9.23 4.70 -17.66
CA SER A 180 8.17 4.58 -16.69
C SER A 180 8.00 5.87 -15.93
N MET A 181 6.84 6.02 -15.30
CA MET A 181 6.63 7.04 -14.30
C MET A 181 5.91 6.49 -13.09
N ASP A 182 6.14 7.15 -11.97
CA ASP A 182 5.55 6.82 -10.69
C ASP A 182 4.97 8.08 -10.05
N TYR A 183 3.81 7.95 -9.43
CA TYR A 183 3.26 8.94 -8.50
C TYR A 183 3.00 8.30 -7.15
N HIS A 184 3.42 9.00 -6.09
CA HIS A 184 3.18 8.61 -4.70
C HIS A 184 2.13 9.52 -4.07
N LEU A 185 1.01 8.94 -3.65
CA LEU A 185 -0.16 9.63 -3.16
C LEU A 185 -0.33 9.41 -1.65
N VAL A 186 -0.64 10.48 -0.93
CA VAL A 186 -1.03 10.43 0.49
C VAL A 186 -2.49 10.81 0.60
N LEU A 187 -3.31 9.89 1.11
CA LEU A 187 -4.65 10.22 1.54
C LEU A 187 -4.59 10.83 2.96
N TYR A 188 -5.36 11.88 3.18
CA TYR A 188 -5.45 12.57 4.46
C TYR A 188 -6.88 13.06 4.72
N VAL A 189 -7.20 13.28 5.99
CA VAL A 189 -8.46 13.88 6.42
C VAL A 189 -8.26 15.38 6.56
N ASP A 190 -9.05 16.18 5.85
CA ASP A 190 -8.96 17.64 5.90
C ASP A 190 -9.65 18.23 7.14
N GLY A 191 -9.58 19.56 7.29
CA GLY A 191 -10.19 20.27 8.42
C GLY A 191 -11.72 20.21 8.48
N ASN A 192 -12.38 19.76 7.41
CA ASN A 192 -13.83 19.54 7.36
C ASN A 192 -14.21 18.07 7.56
N HIS A 193 -13.25 17.22 7.96
CA HIS A 193 -13.44 15.78 8.09
C HIS A 193 -13.77 15.07 6.77
N HIS A 194 -13.23 15.56 5.65
CA HIS A 194 -13.36 14.90 4.36
C HIS A 194 -12.04 14.25 3.93
N LEU A 195 -12.16 13.14 3.19
CA LEU A 195 -11.01 12.45 2.64
C LEU A 195 -10.48 13.20 1.41
N ARG A 196 -9.19 13.53 1.42
CA ARG A 196 -8.49 14.21 0.34
C ARG A 196 -7.16 13.52 0.05
N CYS A 197 -6.55 13.90 -1.06
CA CYS A 197 -5.29 13.37 -1.54
C CYS A 197 -4.30 14.50 -1.78
N TRP A 198 -3.02 14.20 -1.52
CA TRP A 198 -1.87 15.00 -1.92
C TRP A 198 -0.89 14.11 -2.69
N VAL A 199 -0.34 14.60 -3.81
CA VAL A 199 0.73 13.90 -4.53
C VAL A 199 2.05 14.30 -3.87
N ALA A 200 2.63 13.37 -3.12
CA ALA A 200 3.81 13.62 -2.30
C ALA A 200 5.10 13.64 -3.12
N ASP A 201 5.19 12.77 -4.12
CA ASP A 201 6.38 12.65 -4.96
C ASP A 201 6.02 12.05 -6.32
N TRP A 202 6.97 12.15 -7.25
CA TRP A 202 6.91 11.58 -8.59
C TRP A 202 8.30 11.11 -9.03
N GLU A 203 8.36 10.07 -9.86
CA GLU A 203 9.61 9.60 -10.45
C GLU A 203 9.41 9.39 -11.96
N CYS A 204 10.46 9.65 -12.74
CA CYS A 204 10.51 9.33 -14.16
C CYS A 204 11.78 8.54 -14.45
N TRP A 205 11.63 7.39 -15.10
CA TRP A 205 12.73 6.56 -15.54
C TRP A 205 12.68 6.36 -17.06
N VAL A 206 13.84 6.30 -17.69
CA VAL A 206 14.00 6.01 -19.12
C VAL A 206 15.13 5.01 -19.25
N ASP A 207 14.97 4.03 -20.14
CA ASP A 207 15.98 3.01 -20.39
C ASP A 207 17.31 3.62 -20.86
N GLY A 208 18.41 2.95 -20.50
CA GLY A 208 19.77 3.40 -20.79
C GLY A 208 20.07 3.46 -22.29
N GLY A 209 20.78 4.52 -22.73
CA GLY A 209 21.27 4.59 -24.11
C GLY A 209 21.60 5.99 -24.59
N ALA A 210 21.99 6.11 -25.86
CA ALA A 210 22.53 7.35 -26.43
C ALA A 210 21.58 8.56 -26.37
N LYS A 211 20.26 8.33 -26.38
CA LYS A 211 19.24 9.40 -26.30
C LYS A 211 18.55 9.51 -24.95
N ASN A 212 18.91 8.68 -23.96
CA ASN A 212 18.28 8.63 -22.64
C ASN A 212 18.15 10.03 -22.02
N GLY A 213 19.26 10.75 -21.86
CA GLY A 213 19.24 12.04 -21.17
C GLY A 213 18.35 13.09 -21.83
N ARG A 214 18.21 13.06 -23.17
CA ARG A 214 17.31 13.95 -23.91
C ARG A 214 15.85 13.57 -23.70
N ILE A 215 15.54 12.28 -23.74
CA ILE A 215 14.17 11.78 -23.52
C ILE A 215 13.75 12.07 -22.09
N HIS A 216 14.60 11.73 -21.12
CA HIS A 216 14.38 12.00 -19.69
C HIS A 216 14.16 13.49 -19.44
N SER A 217 15.06 14.37 -19.93
CA SER A 217 14.90 15.83 -19.80
C SER A 217 13.62 16.39 -20.43
N SER A 218 12.99 15.64 -21.34
CA SER A 218 11.72 16.03 -21.97
C SER A 218 10.51 15.50 -21.21
N LEU A 219 10.59 14.30 -20.63
CA LEU A 219 9.47 13.64 -19.95
C LEU A 219 9.37 14.04 -18.48
N ASP A 220 10.50 14.07 -17.79
CA ASP A 220 10.62 14.31 -16.36
C ASP A 220 9.90 15.62 -15.91
N PRO A 221 10.09 16.78 -16.58
CA PRO A 221 9.33 17.99 -16.24
C PRO A 221 7.81 17.88 -16.48
N GLN A 222 7.38 17.05 -17.44
CA GLN A 222 5.96 16.86 -17.73
C GLN A 222 5.29 15.96 -16.69
N VAL A 223 6.00 14.94 -16.21
CA VAL A 223 5.56 14.11 -15.07
C VAL A 223 5.45 15.00 -13.83
N ALA A 224 6.47 15.80 -13.52
CA ALA A 224 6.42 16.76 -12.42
C ALA A 224 5.22 17.73 -12.52
N ALA A 225 4.99 18.30 -13.72
CA ALA A 225 3.89 19.21 -13.96
C ALA A 225 2.50 18.55 -13.91
N GLY A 226 2.44 17.21 -14.02
CA GLY A 226 1.22 16.44 -13.92
C GLY A 226 0.65 16.31 -12.51
N MET A 227 1.49 16.46 -11.48
CA MET A 227 1.08 16.23 -10.07
C MET A 227 -0.16 17.04 -9.66
N PRO A 228 -0.24 18.38 -9.89
CA PRO A 228 -1.37 19.16 -9.39
C PRO A 228 -2.68 18.79 -10.10
N GLU A 229 -2.61 18.43 -11.38
CA GLU A 229 -3.78 18.03 -12.16
C GLU A 229 -4.29 16.65 -11.71
N LEU A 230 -3.39 15.67 -11.56
CA LEU A 230 -3.72 14.35 -11.02
C LEU A 230 -4.35 14.49 -9.62
N GLN A 231 -3.73 15.30 -8.75
CA GLN A 231 -4.27 15.58 -7.42
C GLN A 231 -5.69 16.15 -7.47
N ASN A 232 -5.97 17.09 -8.38
CA ASN A 232 -7.28 17.70 -8.51
C ASN A 232 -8.32 16.69 -9.02
N GLN A 233 -7.98 15.83 -9.97
CA GLN A 233 -8.88 14.78 -10.47
C GLN A 233 -9.23 13.77 -9.36
N ILE A 234 -8.21 13.29 -8.64
CA ILE A 234 -8.39 12.38 -7.50
C ILE A 234 -9.25 13.03 -6.41
N ASN A 235 -8.99 14.29 -6.06
CA ASN A 235 -9.81 15.00 -5.07
C ASN A 235 -11.25 15.22 -5.55
N GLY A 236 -11.46 15.44 -6.85
CA GLY A 236 -12.79 15.49 -7.45
C GLY A 236 -13.55 14.18 -7.24
N ARG A 237 -12.89 13.04 -7.45
CA ARG A 237 -13.46 11.71 -7.19
C ARG A 237 -13.72 11.46 -5.70
N LEU A 238 -12.76 11.78 -4.85
CA LEU A 238 -12.87 11.62 -3.39
C LEU A 238 -13.98 12.48 -2.79
N SER A 239 -14.29 13.65 -3.36
CA SER A 239 -15.40 14.49 -2.90
C SER A 239 -16.77 13.79 -2.96
N GLN A 240 -16.92 12.75 -3.79
CA GLN A 240 -18.13 11.93 -3.83
C GLN A 240 -18.32 11.10 -2.55
N LEU A 241 -17.23 10.89 -1.79
CA LEU A 241 -17.24 10.20 -0.50
C LEU A 241 -17.60 11.13 0.66
N ASP A 242 -17.74 12.45 0.44
CA ASP A 242 -18.15 13.41 1.48
C ASP A 242 -19.55 13.06 2.03
N GLY A 243 -20.37 12.35 1.25
CA GLY A 243 -21.66 11.80 1.69
C GLY A 243 -21.58 10.69 2.73
N LEU A 244 -20.40 10.12 3.01
CA LEU A 244 -20.19 9.11 4.06
C LEU A 244 -20.21 9.72 5.47
N GLY A 245 -20.22 11.06 5.59
CA GLY A 245 -20.16 11.78 6.84
C GLY A 245 -18.73 12.09 7.28
N ALA A 246 -18.55 12.44 8.55
CA ALA A 246 -17.26 12.86 9.08
C ALA A 246 -16.25 11.70 9.10
N VAL A 247 -15.23 11.80 8.25
CA VAL A 247 -14.10 10.87 8.24
C VAL A 247 -13.19 11.16 9.42
N LYS A 248 -12.82 10.11 10.15
CA LYS A 248 -11.94 10.17 11.32
C LYS A 248 -10.53 9.69 11.00
N ASP A 249 -10.40 8.71 10.12
CA ASP A 249 -9.11 8.09 9.80
C ASP A 249 -9.17 7.40 8.42
N VAL A 250 -8.00 7.18 7.82
CA VAL A 250 -7.82 6.40 6.61
C VAL A 250 -6.59 5.50 6.72
N TYR A 251 -6.72 4.25 6.29
CA TYR A 251 -5.61 3.31 6.27
C TYR A 251 -5.77 2.29 5.13
N TYR A 252 -4.77 1.43 4.94
CA TYR A 252 -4.68 0.52 3.81
C TYR A 252 -4.60 -0.95 4.27
N LEU A 253 -5.23 -1.83 3.51
CA LEU A 253 -5.11 -3.30 3.62
C LEU A 253 -4.62 -3.88 2.28
N PRO A 254 -3.86 -5.00 2.30
CA PRO A 254 -3.26 -5.55 1.09
C PRO A 254 -4.30 -6.26 0.24
N GLY A 255 -4.19 -6.14 -1.08
CA GLY A 255 -5.14 -6.75 -2.01
C GLY A 255 -6.54 -6.18 -1.88
N ARG A 256 -7.52 -6.89 -2.43
CA ARG A 256 -8.92 -6.49 -2.49
C ARG A 256 -9.76 -7.12 -1.37
N GLN A 257 -9.98 -6.38 -0.29
CA GLN A 257 -10.67 -6.76 0.94
C GLN A 257 -11.93 -5.91 1.18
N LEU A 258 -12.87 -5.93 0.24
CA LEU A 258 -14.07 -5.06 0.30
C LEU A 258 -15.06 -5.42 1.41
N ALA A 259 -14.93 -6.60 2.01
CA ALA A 259 -15.70 -7.01 3.18
C ALA A 259 -14.78 -7.17 4.39
N SER A 260 -15.36 -7.01 5.58
CA SER A 260 -14.66 -7.37 6.82
C SER A 260 -14.32 -8.85 6.82
N ILE A 261 -13.06 -9.17 7.09
CA ILE A 261 -12.62 -10.53 7.34
C ILE A 261 -12.88 -10.79 8.82
N GLY A 262 -13.67 -11.83 9.12
CA GLY A 262 -13.84 -12.31 10.48
C GLY A 262 -12.55 -12.96 11.01
N THR A 263 -12.68 -13.99 11.83
CA THR A 263 -11.52 -14.81 12.20
C THR A 263 -11.18 -15.79 11.08
N GLY A 264 -9.97 -15.74 10.53
CA GLY A 264 -9.56 -16.60 9.42
C GLY A 264 -8.30 -16.14 8.70
N THR A 265 -7.98 -16.78 7.57
CA THR A 265 -6.80 -16.48 6.77
C THR A 265 -7.16 -15.99 5.38
N LEU A 266 -6.35 -15.08 4.84
CA LEU A 266 -6.43 -14.61 3.45
C LEU A 266 -5.02 -14.62 2.84
N GLY A 267 -4.91 -14.82 1.54
CA GLY A 267 -3.68 -14.57 0.79
C GLY A 267 -3.98 -13.88 -0.53
N GLY A 268 -2.95 -13.28 -1.14
CA GLY A 268 -3.04 -12.57 -2.41
C GLY A 268 -1.73 -11.91 -2.77
N ASN A 269 -1.74 -10.96 -3.70
CA ASN A 269 -0.59 -10.13 -4.02
C ASN A 269 -0.91 -8.63 -3.86
N THR A 270 0.02 -7.83 -3.36
CA THR A 270 -0.15 -6.36 -3.28
C THR A 270 -0.17 -5.68 -4.64
N SER A 271 0.24 -6.38 -5.71
CA SER A 271 0.10 -5.89 -7.08
C SER A 271 -1.32 -6.02 -7.65
N ASP A 272 -2.17 -6.83 -7.01
CA ASP A 272 -3.52 -7.08 -7.52
C ASP A 272 -4.44 -5.88 -7.23
N ASP A 273 -4.33 -5.33 -6.02
CA ASP A 273 -5.06 -4.14 -5.57
C ASP A 273 -4.54 -3.66 -4.20
N VAL A 274 -5.02 -2.50 -3.78
CA VAL A 274 -4.95 -2.04 -2.40
C VAL A 274 -6.35 -1.68 -1.92
N THR A 275 -6.70 -2.10 -0.71
CA THR A 275 -7.97 -1.68 -0.11
C THR A 275 -7.75 -0.43 0.72
N ILE A 276 -8.44 0.64 0.34
CA ILE A 276 -8.54 1.88 1.13
C ILE A 276 -9.66 1.69 2.15
N VAL A 277 -9.35 1.85 3.42
CA VAL A 277 -10.33 1.79 4.51
C VAL A 277 -10.55 3.18 5.07
N VAL A 278 -11.77 3.69 4.90
CA VAL A 278 -12.23 4.98 5.39
C VAL A 278 -13.01 4.75 6.68
N VAL A 279 -12.58 5.39 7.76
CA VAL A 279 -13.17 5.22 9.10
C VAL A 279 -14.06 6.41 9.42
N SER A 280 -15.32 6.15 9.80
CA SER A 280 -16.30 7.14 10.29
C SER A 280 -16.83 6.84 11.69
#